data_AF-A0A942V1T3-F1
#
_entry.id   AF-A0A942V1T3-F1
#
_cell.length_a   1.000
_cell.length_b   1.000
_cell.length_c   1.000
_cell.angle_alpha   90.00
_cell.angle_beta   90.00
_cell.angle_gamma   90.00
#
_symmetry.space_group_name_H-M   'P 1'
#
loop_
_entity.id
_entity.type
_entity.pdbx_description
1 polymer ?
#
loop_
_entity_poly.entity_id
_entity_poly.type
_entity_poly.pdbx_seq_one_letter_code
_entity_poly.pdbx_strand_id
1 'polypeptide(L)'
;MPFRYRLQKILDFRIRKKEEQLQNVRNAQALVLKIEGLIDRNNKEIATTRINMRQADFSMYEAYDNFLKHLYVKGEQLEADRQEAQKALEIEKDKLRELEKAVKVLEKHKERSREAYLEEEKQIELKRLSEVAIQKYFAKTKAQQEEELAEMLKNSQYSEGTDINEYLEYPDSDRNSTTNNNAG
;
A
#
# COMPACT_ATOMS: atom_id res chain seq x y z
N MET A 1 -6.28 10.47 -10.29
CA MET A 1 -7.10 9.31 -10.76
C MET A 1 -7.25 8.34 -9.58
N PRO A 2 -8.14 7.34 -9.56
CA PRO A 2 -8.09 6.33 -8.49
C PRO A 2 -6.91 5.37 -8.72
N PHE A 3 -6.15 5.06 -7.66
CA PHE A 3 -5.05 4.09 -7.72
C PHE A 3 -5.55 2.71 -8.20
N ARG A 4 -4.91 2.17 -9.24
CA ARG A 4 -5.19 0.83 -9.76
C ARG A 4 -3.93 -0.04 -9.66
N TYR A 5 -4.02 -1.09 -8.87
CA TYR A 5 -2.91 -2.02 -8.71
C TYR A 5 -2.86 -3.03 -9.87
N ARG A 6 -1.74 -3.04 -10.61
CA ARG A 6 -1.57 -3.87 -11.81
C ARG A 6 -1.67 -5.37 -11.52
N LEU A 7 -1.20 -5.82 -10.36
CA LEU A 7 -1.19 -7.23 -9.96
C LEU A 7 -2.41 -7.63 -9.12
N GLN A 8 -3.48 -6.82 -9.09
CA GLN A 8 -4.66 -7.10 -8.27
C GLN A 8 -5.26 -8.49 -8.56
N LYS A 9 -5.42 -8.86 -9.84
CA LYS A 9 -5.94 -10.18 -10.24
C LYS A 9 -5.09 -11.34 -9.71
N ILE A 10 -3.76 -11.17 -9.68
CA ILE A 10 -2.83 -12.20 -9.19
C ILE A 10 -2.91 -12.29 -7.66
N LEU A 11 -3.02 -11.15 -6.97
CA LEU A 11 -3.22 -11.11 -5.53
C LEU A 11 -4.51 -11.84 -5.14
N ASP A 12 -5.64 -11.53 -5.81
CA ASP A 12 -6.94 -12.18 -5.55
C ASP A 12 -6.90 -13.68 -5.84
N PHE A 13 -6.17 -14.10 -6.87
CA PHE A 13 -5.94 -15.51 -7.16
C PHE A 13 -5.15 -16.22 -6.06
N ARG A 14 -4.08 -15.60 -5.53
CA ARG A 14 -3.30 -16.18 -4.43
C ARG A 14 -4.09 -16.22 -3.13
N ILE A 15 -4.91 -15.22 -2.85
CA ILE A 15 -5.81 -15.21 -1.70
C ILE A 15 -6.79 -16.38 -1.79
N ARG A 16 -7.45 -16.57 -2.94
CA ARG A 16 -8.34 -17.72 -3.16
C ARG A 16 -7.64 -19.07 -2.98
N LYS A 17 -6.43 -19.22 -3.52
CA LYS A 17 -5.63 -20.46 -3.31
C LYS A 17 -5.27 -20.68 -1.85
N LYS A 18 -4.93 -19.62 -1.12
CA LYS A 18 -4.68 -19.70 0.33
C LYS A 18 -5.95 -20.13 1.08
N GLU A 19 -7.11 -19.60 0.73
CA GLU A 19 -8.40 -19.98 1.32
C GLU A 19 -8.78 -21.43 1.04
N GLU A 20 -8.58 -21.90 -0.20
CA GLU A 20 -8.75 -23.30 -0.57
C GLU A 20 -7.83 -24.22 0.26
N GLN A 21 -6.55 -23.84 0.38
CA GLN A 21 -5.60 -24.59 1.20
C GLN A 21 -5.96 -24.58 2.69
N LEU A 22 -6.49 -23.48 3.20
CA LEU A 22 -6.99 -23.40 4.58
C LEU A 22 -8.14 -24.39 4.80
N GLN A 23 -9.02 -24.56 3.81
CA GLN A 23 -10.08 -25.56 3.88
C GLN A 23 -9.52 -26.99 3.89
N ASN A 24 -8.48 -27.27 3.10
CA ASN A 24 -7.79 -28.57 3.14
C ASN A 24 -7.18 -28.86 4.51
N VAL A 25 -6.53 -27.87 5.13
CA VAL A 25 -6.00 -28.00 6.50
C VAL A 25 -7.12 -28.31 7.49
N ARG A 26 -8.26 -27.62 7.42
CA ARG A 26 -9.42 -27.89 8.28
C ARG A 26 -9.95 -29.31 8.09
N ASN A 27 -10.03 -29.78 6.86
CA ASN A 27 -10.48 -31.14 6.55
C ASN A 27 -9.50 -32.18 7.15
N ALA A 28 -8.19 -31.95 7.03
CA ALA A 28 -7.17 -32.81 7.64
C ALA A 28 -7.25 -32.80 9.18
N GLN A 29 -7.47 -31.64 9.81
CA GLN A 29 -7.71 -31.54 11.25
C GLN A 29 -8.94 -32.32 11.69
N ALA A 30 -10.04 -32.21 10.95
CA ALA A 30 -11.27 -32.94 11.23
C ALA A 30 -11.06 -34.47 11.13
N LEU A 31 -10.20 -34.92 10.20
CA LEU A 31 -9.85 -36.33 10.07
C LEU A 31 -9.04 -36.84 11.25
N VAL A 32 -8.02 -36.09 11.72
CA VAL A 32 -7.26 -36.42 12.92
C VAL A 32 -8.21 -36.56 14.13
N LEU A 33 -9.08 -35.56 14.33
CA LEU A 33 -10.05 -35.58 15.43
C LEU A 33 -11.00 -36.78 15.35
N LYS A 34 -11.43 -37.16 14.14
CA LYS A 34 -12.28 -38.33 13.93
C LYS A 34 -11.57 -39.62 14.35
N ILE A 35 -10.28 -39.77 14.03
CA ILE A 35 -9.47 -40.93 14.39
C ILE A 35 -9.24 -40.97 15.91
N GLU A 36 -8.91 -39.83 16.53
CA GLU A 36 -8.79 -39.72 17.99
C GLU A 36 -10.08 -40.17 18.69
N GLY A 37 -11.24 -39.71 18.19
CA GLY A 37 -12.53 -40.16 18.71
C GLY A 37 -12.84 -41.65 18.48
N LEU A 38 -12.21 -42.31 17.51
CA LEU A 38 -12.29 -43.77 17.33
C LEU A 38 -11.40 -44.50 18.32
N ILE A 39 -10.18 -43.99 18.56
CA ILE A 39 -9.25 -44.51 19.57
C ILE A 39 -9.91 -44.47 20.95
N ASP A 40 -10.52 -43.34 21.31
CA ASP A 40 -11.22 -43.18 22.59
C ASP A 40 -12.36 -44.18 22.76
N ARG A 41 -13.13 -44.41 21.69
CA ARG A 41 -14.20 -45.42 21.70
C ARG A 41 -13.65 -46.83 21.88
N ASN A 42 -12.58 -47.17 21.15
CA ASN A 42 -11.91 -48.46 21.28
C ASN A 42 -11.35 -48.67 22.69
N ASN A 43 -10.77 -47.63 23.31
CA ASN A 43 -10.27 -47.68 24.68
C ASN A 43 -11.39 -47.89 25.70
N LYS A 44 -12.54 -47.25 25.49
CA LYS A 44 -13.75 -47.49 26.31
C LYS A 44 -14.29 -48.91 26.12
N GLU A 45 -14.30 -49.43 24.90
CA GLU A 45 -14.66 -50.82 24.59
C GLU A 45 -13.72 -51.80 25.31
N ILE A 46 -12.41 -51.56 25.32
CA ILE A 46 -11.44 -52.37 26.07
C ILE A 46 -11.72 -52.33 27.57
N ALA A 47 -11.97 -51.14 28.13
CA ALA A 47 -12.22 -50.98 29.55
C ALA A 47 -13.51 -51.71 29.99
N THR A 48 -14.60 -51.55 29.22
CA THR A 48 -15.88 -52.22 29.49
C THR A 48 -15.77 -53.73 29.33
N THR A 49 -15.10 -54.21 28.28
CA THR A 49 -14.85 -55.65 28.06
C THR A 49 -14.08 -56.27 29.22
N ARG A 50 -13.05 -55.58 29.74
CA ARG A 50 -12.29 -56.04 30.91
C ARG A 50 -13.15 -56.12 32.17
N ILE A 51 -14.08 -55.19 32.37
CA ILE A 51 -15.02 -55.21 33.51
C ILE A 51 -15.98 -56.40 33.37
N ASN A 52 -16.56 -56.57 32.19
CA ASN A 52 -17.51 -57.66 31.91
C ASN A 52 -16.83 -59.04 32.06
N MET A 53 -15.59 -59.18 31.60
CA MET A 53 -14.81 -60.40 31.76
C MET A 53 -14.63 -60.80 33.23
N ARG A 54 -14.45 -59.83 34.15
CA ARG A 54 -14.34 -60.10 35.60
C ARG A 54 -15.64 -60.60 36.24
N GLN A 55 -16.78 -60.33 35.60
CA GLN A 55 -18.11 -60.70 36.08
C GLN A 55 -18.67 -61.93 35.36
N ALA A 56 -18.00 -62.41 34.31
CA ALA A 56 -18.46 -63.49 33.48
C ALA A 56 -18.14 -64.87 34.07
N ASP A 57 -18.88 -65.88 33.62
CA ASP A 57 -18.57 -67.28 33.93
C ASP A 57 -17.26 -67.72 33.28
N PHE A 58 -16.58 -68.67 33.93
CA PHE A 58 -15.26 -69.16 33.50
C PHE A 58 -15.23 -69.65 32.04
N SER A 59 -16.31 -70.27 31.57
CA SER A 59 -16.42 -70.77 30.19
C SER A 59 -16.33 -69.66 29.13
N MET A 60 -16.63 -68.40 29.48
CA MET A 60 -16.64 -67.27 28.56
C MET A 60 -15.29 -66.54 28.48
N TYR A 61 -14.32 -66.88 29.32
CA TYR A 61 -13.05 -66.15 29.43
C TYR A 61 -12.24 -66.18 28.13
N GLU A 62 -12.22 -67.30 27.42
CA GLU A 62 -11.51 -67.42 26.14
C GLU A 62 -12.10 -66.48 25.07
N ALA A 63 -13.43 -66.35 25.01
CA ALA A 63 -14.10 -65.44 24.09
C ALA A 63 -13.75 -63.98 24.39
N TYR A 64 -13.73 -63.59 25.68
CA TYR A 64 -13.30 -62.26 26.10
C TYR A 64 -11.83 -61.97 25.80
N ASP A 65 -10.93 -62.92 26.06
CA ASP A 65 -9.51 -62.77 25.77
C ASP A 65 -9.25 -62.59 24.26
N ASN A 66 -9.91 -63.39 23.43
CA ASN A 66 -9.83 -63.26 21.97
C ASN A 66 -10.39 -61.90 21.50
N PHE A 67 -11.51 -61.47 22.05
CA PHE A 67 -12.07 -60.15 21.72
C PHE A 67 -11.16 -59.00 22.15
N LEU A 68 -10.55 -59.08 23.34
CA LEU A 68 -9.57 -58.09 23.81
C LEU A 68 -8.35 -58.02 22.90
N LYS A 69 -7.81 -59.17 22.44
CA LYS A 69 -6.71 -59.20 21.45
C LYS A 69 -7.09 -58.45 20.18
N HIS A 70 -8.29 -58.68 19.64
CA HIS A 70 -8.77 -57.95 18.47
C HIS A 70 -8.88 -56.43 18.72
N LEU A 71 -9.37 -56.01 19.90
CA LEU A 71 -9.43 -54.59 20.25
C LEU A 71 -8.04 -53.94 20.37
N TYR A 72 -7.03 -54.68 20.86
CA TYR A 72 -5.65 -54.18 20.89
C TYR A 72 -5.05 -54.01 19.50
N VAL A 73 -5.19 -55.02 18.62
CA VAL A 73 -4.74 -54.92 17.23
C VAL A 73 -5.43 -53.77 16.50
N LYS A 74 -6.74 -53.60 16.71
CA LYS A 74 -7.49 -52.45 16.19
C LYS A 74 -6.96 -51.12 16.75
N GLY A 75 -6.57 -51.08 18.02
CA GLY A 75 -5.95 -49.90 18.64
C GLY A 75 -4.61 -49.54 17.99
N GLU A 76 -3.76 -50.53 17.72
CA GLU A 76 -2.48 -50.33 17.02
C GLU A 76 -2.69 -49.79 15.59
N GLN A 77 -3.67 -50.32 14.87
CA GLN A 77 -4.04 -49.82 13.53
C GLN A 77 -4.52 -48.36 13.59
N LEU A 78 -5.42 -48.03 14.52
CA LEU A 78 -5.92 -46.66 14.69
C LEU A 78 -4.81 -45.68 15.08
N GLU A 79 -3.82 -46.12 15.87
CA GLU A 79 -2.68 -45.31 16.24
C GLU A 79 -1.76 -45.03 15.03
N ALA A 80 -1.54 -46.03 14.18
CA ALA A 80 -0.82 -45.86 12.92
C ALA A 80 -1.55 -44.88 11.98
N ASP A 81 -2.86 -45.04 11.83
CA ASP A 81 -3.71 -44.12 11.06
C ASP A 81 -3.65 -42.69 11.61
N ARG A 82 -3.63 -42.52 12.95
CA ARG A 82 -3.50 -41.20 13.58
C ARG A 82 -2.17 -40.55 13.21
N GLN A 83 -1.06 -41.31 13.25
CA GLN A 83 0.25 -40.80 12.89
C GLN A 83 0.32 -40.39 11.42
N GLU A 84 -0.28 -41.18 10.52
CA GLU A 84 -0.36 -40.84 9.10
C GLU A 84 -1.19 -39.57 8.87
N ALA A 85 -2.37 -39.48 9.50
CA ALA A 85 -3.22 -38.30 9.44
C ALA A 85 -2.52 -37.04 9.99
N GLN A 86 -1.73 -37.18 11.05
CA GLN A 86 -0.92 -36.08 11.60
C GLN A 86 0.17 -35.63 10.64
N LYS A 87 0.87 -36.57 9.99
CA LYS A 87 1.85 -36.23 8.95
C LYS A 87 1.21 -35.50 7.78
N ALA A 88 0.05 -35.99 7.31
CA ALA A 88 -0.72 -35.32 6.26
C ALA A 88 -1.12 -33.89 6.68
N LEU A 89 -1.59 -33.71 7.92
CA LEU A 89 -1.93 -32.40 8.45
C LEU A 89 -0.73 -31.43 8.45
N GLU A 90 0.45 -31.88 8.87
CA GLU A 90 1.64 -31.03 8.86
C GLU A 90 2.07 -30.64 7.45
N ILE A 91 1.99 -31.57 6.48
CA ILE A 91 2.24 -31.27 5.06
C ILE A 91 1.28 -30.18 4.55
N GLU A 92 -0.01 -30.28 4.87
CA GLU A 92 -0.99 -29.28 4.44
C GLU A 92 -0.77 -27.91 5.13
N LYS A 93 -0.32 -27.90 6.39
CA LYS A 93 0.08 -26.68 7.10
C LYS A 93 1.32 -26.03 6.49
N ASP A 94 2.32 -26.82 6.11
CA ASP A 94 3.53 -26.33 5.44
C ASP A 94 3.17 -25.64 4.11
N LYS A 95 2.32 -26.27 3.29
CA LYS A 95 1.80 -25.67 2.06
C LYS A 95 1.06 -24.35 2.31
N LEU A 96 0.23 -24.30 3.37
CA LEU A 96 -0.47 -23.08 3.77
C LEU A 96 0.51 -21.95 4.11
N ARG A 97 1.57 -22.24 4.88
CA ARG A 97 2.60 -21.25 5.24
C ARG A 97 3.29 -20.67 4.01
N GLU A 98 3.59 -21.48 2.99
CA GLU A 98 4.19 -20.99 1.75
C GLU A 98 3.24 -20.09 0.95
N LEU A 99 1.95 -20.44 0.88
CA LEU A 99 0.95 -19.60 0.23
C LEU A 99 0.74 -18.27 0.98
N GLU A 100 0.75 -18.28 2.31
CA GLU A 100 0.68 -17.08 3.14
C GLU A 100 1.86 -16.14 2.89
N LYS A 101 3.09 -16.68 2.84
CA LYS A 101 4.28 -15.90 2.46
C LYS A 101 4.09 -15.25 1.09
N ALA A 102 3.61 -16.02 0.10
CA ALA A 102 3.41 -15.53 -1.26
C ALA A 102 2.34 -14.43 -1.38
N VAL A 103 1.30 -14.46 -0.55
CA VAL A 103 0.28 -13.40 -0.45
C VAL A 103 0.89 -12.16 0.22
N LYS A 104 1.57 -12.33 1.35
CA LYS A 104 2.18 -11.23 2.12
C LYS A 104 3.19 -10.42 1.29
N VAL A 105 3.96 -11.08 0.43
CA VAL A 105 4.88 -10.40 -0.49
C VAL A 105 4.13 -9.49 -1.47
N LEU A 106 3.00 -9.96 -2.03
CA LEU A 106 2.21 -9.15 -2.97
C LEU A 106 1.44 -8.03 -2.29
N GLU A 107 1.00 -8.22 -1.05
CA GLU A 107 0.37 -7.16 -0.25
C GLU A 107 1.38 -6.03 0.02
N LYS A 108 2.59 -6.36 0.48
CA LYS A 108 3.67 -5.39 0.65
C LYS A 108 4.01 -4.66 -0.65
N HIS A 109 4.07 -5.38 -1.77
CA HIS A 109 4.31 -4.77 -3.08
C HIS A 109 3.17 -3.82 -3.49
N LYS A 110 1.91 -4.16 -3.17
CA LYS A 110 0.74 -3.31 -3.40
C LYS A 110 0.80 -2.03 -2.58
N GLU A 111 1.17 -2.13 -1.30
CA GLU A 111 1.34 -0.98 -0.41
C GLU A 111 2.41 -0.02 -0.94
N ARG A 112 3.61 -0.54 -1.25
CA ARG A 112 4.69 0.28 -1.83
C ARG A 112 4.29 0.95 -3.15
N SER A 113 3.55 0.23 -4.00
CA SER A 113 3.03 0.79 -5.25
C SER A 113 2.01 1.92 -5.02
N ARG A 114 1.23 1.83 -3.93
CA ARG A 114 0.25 2.84 -3.55
C ARG A 114 0.92 4.09 -2.98
N GLU A 115 1.97 3.92 -2.18
CA GLU A 115 2.78 5.02 -1.66
C GLU A 115 3.42 5.82 -2.80
N ALA A 116 4.06 5.12 -3.75
CA ALA A 116 4.65 5.77 -4.93
C ALA A 116 3.61 6.56 -5.75
N TYR A 117 2.41 6.01 -5.90
CA TYR A 117 1.31 6.70 -6.58
C TYR A 117 0.88 7.99 -5.87
N LEU A 118 0.78 7.95 -4.53
CA LEU A 118 0.43 9.12 -3.73
C LEU A 118 1.53 10.20 -3.76
N GLU A 119 2.80 9.79 -3.76
CA GLU A 119 3.92 10.71 -3.92
C GLU A 119 3.90 11.38 -5.29
N GLU A 120 3.64 10.63 -6.35
CA GLU A 120 3.51 11.18 -7.70
C GLU A 120 2.34 12.16 -7.81
N GLU A 121 1.17 11.85 -7.23
CA GLU A 121 0.04 12.79 -7.19
C GLU A 121 0.38 14.07 -6.43
N LYS A 122 1.06 13.98 -5.29
CA LYS A 122 1.52 15.16 -4.53
C LYS A 122 2.51 16.01 -5.33
N GLN A 123 3.43 15.37 -6.06
CA GLN A 123 4.41 16.07 -6.90
C GLN A 123 3.73 16.78 -8.08
N ILE A 124 2.74 16.14 -8.72
CA ILE A 124 1.95 16.75 -9.79
C ILE A 124 1.13 17.93 -9.25
N GLU A 125 0.51 17.77 -8.09
CA GLU A 125 -0.22 18.86 -7.42
C GLU A 125 0.71 20.03 -7.10
N LEU A 126 1.89 19.76 -6.54
CA LEU A 126 2.88 20.79 -6.24
C LEU A 126 3.35 21.53 -7.50
N LYS A 127 3.63 20.80 -8.59
CA LYS A 127 3.97 21.41 -9.89
C LYS A 127 2.84 22.30 -10.40
N ARG A 128 1.60 21.82 -10.38
CA ARG A 128 0.42 22.59 -10.79
C ARG A 128 0.24 23.86 -9.94
N LEU A 129 0.43 23.76 -8.63
CA LEU A 129 0.39 24.93 -7.73
C LEU A 129 1.52 25.92 -8.04
N SER A 130 2.73 25.42 -8.33
CA SER A 130 3.86 26.26 -8.71
C SER A 130 3.63 27.00 -10.03
N GLU A 131 3.05 26.34 -11.04
CA GLU A 131 2.68 26.97 -12.32
C GLU A 131 1.64 28.08 -12.13
N VAL A 132 0.59 27.83 -11.32
CA VAL A 132 -0.42 28.83 -10.99
C VAL A 132 0.19 30.00 -10.22
N ALA A 133 1.10 29.75 -9.28
CA ALA A 133 1.78 30.80 -8.54
C ALA A 133 2.65 31.67 -9.46
N ILE A 134 3.40 31.05 -10.37
CA ILE A 134 4.21 31.76 -11.37
C ILE A 134 3.32 32.62 -12.28
N GLN A 135 2.22 32.08 -12.80
CA GLN A 135 1.26 32.83 -13.62
C GLN A 135 0.67 34.04 -12.86
N LYS A 136 0.28 33.85 -11.59
CA LYS A 136 -0.22 34.95 -10.74
C LYS A 136 0.85 36.02 -10.51
N TYR A 137 2.09 35.61 -10.26
CA TYR A 137 3.21 36.54 -10.09
C TYR A 137 3.44 37.35 -11.37
N PHE A 138 3.58 36.69 -12.53
CA PHE A 138 3.74 37.37 -13.81
C PHE A 138 2.59 38.32 -14.13
N ALA A 139 1.33 37.92 -13.89
CA ALA A 139 0.18 38.78 -14.10
C ALA A 139 0.22 40.02 -13.20
N LYS A 140 0.61 39.86 -11.93
CA LYS A 140 0.77 40.97 -10.99
C LYS A 140 1.89 41.91 -11.42
N THR A 141 3.05 41.38 -11.81
CA THR A 141 4.18 42.18 -12.27
C THR A 141 3.84 42.96 -13.55
N LYS A 142 3.13 42.34 -14.49
CA LYS A 142 2.68 43.02 -15.71
C LYS A 142 1.71 44.17 -15.39
N ALA A 143 0.75 43.95 -14.50
CA ALA A 143 -0.18 44.99 -14.08
C ALA A 143 0.54 46.18 -13.42
N GLN A 144 1.54 45.91 -12.58
CA GLN A 144 2.38 46.95 -11.97
C GLN A 144 3.17 47.74 -13.02
N GLN A 145 3.75 47.07 -14.02
CA GLN A 145 4.46 47.74 -15.11
C GLN A 145 3.53 48.61 -15.95
N GLU A 146 2.32 48.13 -16.28
CA GLU A 146 1.32 48.95 -16.99
C GLU A 146 0.88 50.17 -16.19
N GLU A 147 0.75 50.04 -14.86
CA GLU A 147 0.43 51.13 -13.95
C GLU A 147 1.56 52.16 -13.87
N GLU A 148 2.82 51.73 -13.72
CA GLU A 148 3.99 52.62 -13.76
C GLU A 148 4.12 53.36 -15.10
N LEU A 149 3.85 52.68 -16.23
CA LEU A 149 3.88 53.29 -17.55
C LEU A 149 2.75 54.32 -17.73
N ALA A 150 1.57 54.02 -17.21
CA ALA A 150 0.43 54.94 -17.19
C ALA A 150 0.72 56.18 -16.31
N GLU A 151 1.35 56.00 -15.14
CA GLU A 151 1.79 57.11 -14.29
C GLU A 151 2.88 57.97 -14.96
N MET A 152 3.85 57.36 -15.66
CA MET A 152 4.85 58.10 -16.45
C MET A 152 4.22 58.90 -17.60
N LEU A 153 3.27 58.32 -18.32
CA LEU A 153 2.51 59.00 -19.38
C LEU A 153 1.70 60.17 -18.82
N LYS A 154 1.03 59.96 -17.68
CA LYS A 154 0.27 60.98 -16.98
C LYS A 154 1.18 62.11 -16.49
N ASN A 155 2.34 61.80 -15.91
CA ASN A 155 3.33 62.79 -15.47
C ASN A 155 3.97 63.54 -16.65
N SER A 156 4.19 62.88 -17.79
CA SER A 156 4.67 63.54 -19.02
C SER A 156 3.64 64.52 -19.58
N GLN A 157 2.35 64.15 -19.57
CA GLN A 157 1.26 65.08 -19.93
C GLN A 157 1.16 66.28 -18.98
N TYR A 158 1.45 66.10 -17.69
CA TYR A 158 1.54 67.24 -16.76
C TYR A 158 2.78 68.11 -17.00
N SER A 159 3.91 67.54 -17.46
CA SER A 159 5.11 68.33 -17.79
C SER A 159 5.03 69.10 -19.11
N GLU A 160 4.22 68.64 -20.07
CA GLU A 160 3.91 69.40 -21.30
C GLU A 160 2.95 70.58 -21.05
N GLY A 161 2.43 70.73 -19.83
CA GLY A 161 1.59 71.86 -19.41
C GLY A 161 2.35 73.07 -18.84
N THR A 162 3.68 73.02 -18.78
CA THR A 162 4.51 74.13 -18.29
C THR A 162 5.53 74.56 -19.35
N ASP A 163 5.32 75.77 -19.84
CA ASP A 163 6.20 76.65 -20.62
C ASP A 163 6.35 76.39 -22.12
N ILE A 164 5.61 77.17 -22.93
CA ILE A 164 6.24 78.12 -23.85
C ILE A 164 5.34 79.37 -23.99
N ASN A 165 5.63 80.43 -23.24
CA ASN A 165 5.19 81.79 -23.60
C ASN A 165 6.40 82.51 -24.21
N GLU A 166 6.19 82.81 -25.49
CA GLU A 166 6.95 83.62 -26.42
C GLU A 166 7.54 84.91 -25.80
N TYR A 167 8.80 85.22 -26.10
CA TYR A 167 9.35 86.54 -26.49
C TYR A 167 10.89 86.53 -26.32
N LEU A 168 11.61 86.31 -27.42
CA LEU A 168 13.03 86.65 -27.53
C LEU A 168 13.16 87.63 -28.71
N GLU A 169 13.16 88.92 -28.41
CA GLU A 169 13.43 90.01 -29.35
C GLU A 169 14.95 90.09 -29.58
N TYR A 170 15.37 89.94 -30.84
CA TYR A 170 16.74 90.22 -31.27
C TYR A 170 16.87 91.71 -31.63
N PRO A 171 18.02 92.33 -31.33
CA PRO A 171 18.51 93.44 -32.14
C PRO A 171 19.82 93.09 -32.85
N ASP A 172 19.85 93.55 -34.10
CA ASP A 172 20.83 93.33 -35.14
C ASP A 172 22.27 93.77 -34.84
N SER A 173 23.17 93.14 -35.57
CA SER A 173 24.58 93.48 -35.78
C SER A 173 24.79 94.89 -36.31
N ASP A 174 25.76 95.62 -35.74
CA ASP A 174 26.64 96.50 -36.53
C ASP A 174 27.98 96.83 -35.85
N ARG A 175 29.05 96.65 -36.64
CA ARG A 175 30.32 97.40 -36.70
C ARG A 175 31.37 97.34 -35.56
N ASN A 176 32.42 96.56 -35.86
CA ASN A 176 33.81 96.99 -36.10
C ASN A 176 34.49 97.96 -35.10
N SER A 177 35.57 97.53 -34.45
CA SER A 177 36.96 97.94 -34.77
C SER A 177 37.94 97.69 -33.60
N THR A 178 39.05 97.04 -33.94
CA THR A 178 40.45 97.25 -33.51
C THR A 178 40.85 97.45 -32.03
N THR A 179 41.98 96.79 -31.74
CA THR A 179 43.10 97.17 -30.85
C THR A 179 42.87 97.10 -29.35
N ASN A 180 43.82 96.78 -28.49
CA ASN A 180 45.13 96.13 -28.50
C ASN A 180 45.59 96.20 -27.02
N ASN A 181 46.52 95.33 -26.64
CA ASN A 181 47.47 95.50 -25.52
C ASN A 181 47.06 95.15 -24.07
N ASN A 182 47.79 94.13 -23.59
CA ASN A 182 48.69 94.11 -22.43
C ASN A 182 48.21 94.64 -21.08
N ALA A 183 48.30 93.75 -20.08
CA ALA A 183 49.34 93.70 -19.04
C ALA A 183 48.75 92.81 -17.93
N GLY A 184 49.40 91.75 -17.46
CA GLY A 184 50.72 91.66 -16.86
C GLY A 184 50.58 90.69 -15.69
#